data_AF-A0A1I1L1Z8-F1
#
_entry.id   AF-A0A1I1L1Z8-F1
#
_cell.length_a   1.000
_cell.length_b   1.000
_cell.length_c   1.000
_cell.angle_alpha   90.00
_cell.angle_beta   90.00
_cell.angle_gamma   90.00
#
_symmetry.space_group_name_H-M   'P 1'
#
loop_
_entity.id
_entity.type
_entity.pdbx_description
1 polymer ?
#
loop_
_entity_poly.entity_id
_entity_poly.type
_entity_poly.pdbx_seq_one_letter_code
_entity_poly.pdbx_strand_id
1 'polypeptide(L)'
;MSDLVELLLDFVLDGLIEVIHIKRKATAVRIILSLALFSLVTGLLVLSYVNREQESLFYTLSLTGSFLGLLLLFILRQFAAEYRKKKS
;
A
#
# COMPACT_ATOMS: atom_id res chain seq x y z
N MET A 1 9.66 11.00 -12.37
CA MET A 1 10.10 10.19 -11.20
C MET A 1 9.85 10.91 -9.88
N SER A 2 9.86 12.26 -9.82
CA SER A 2 9.44 13.05 -8.65
C SER A 2 7.95 12.87 -8.31
N ASP A 3 7.07 12.99 -9.30
CA ASP A 3 5.61 13.06 -9.07
C ASP A 3 5.01 11.82 -8.41
N LEU A 4 5.59 10.64 -8.61
CA LEU A 4 5.03 9.39 -8.08
C LEU A 4 5.39 9.18 -6.61
N VAL A 5 6.55 9.72 -6.19
CA VAL A 5 6.99 9.75 -4.80
C VAL A 5 6.25 10.84 -4.03
N GLU A 6 6.07 12.01 -4.64
CA GLU A 6 5.23 13.09 -4.11
C GLU A 6 3.79 12.63 -3.92
N LEU A 7 3.21 11.96 -4.92
CA LEU A 7 1.85 11.45 -4.83
C LEU A 7 1.71 10.33 -3.78
N LEU A 8 2.75 9.52 -3.56
CA LEU A 8 2.78 8.54 -2.46
C LEU A 8 2.89 9.21 -1.09
N LEU A 9 3.73 10.23 -0.96
CA LEU A 9 3.90 10.99 0.28
C LEU A 9 2.63 11.77 0.63
N ASP A 10 2.02 12.44 -0.33
CA ASP A 10 0.74 13.13 -0.15
C ASP A 10 -0.35 12.14 0.23
N PHE A 11 -0.39 10.95 -0.38
CA PHE A 11 -1.37 9.93 -0.03
C PHE A 11 -1.16 9.36 1.38
N VAL A 12 0.09 9.21 1.82
CA VAL A 12 0.43 8.77 3.18
C VAL A 12 0.11 9.85 4.19
N LEU A 13 0.42 11.11 3.90
CA LEU A 13 0.13 12.27 4.76
C LEU A 13 -1.38 12.53 4.87
N ASP A 14 -2.09 12.56 3.74
CA ASP A 14 -3.55 12.68 3.72
C ASP A 14 -4.21 11.48 4.41
N GLY A 15 -3.68 10.27 4.20
CA GLY A 15 -4.16 9.07 4.89
C GLY A 15 -3.96 9.12 6.40
N LEU A 16 -2.82 9.62 6.88
CA LEU A 16 -2.55 9.81 8.31
C LEU A 16 -3.45 10.91 8.91
N ILE A 17 -3.65 12.01 8.20
CA ILE A 17 -4.49 13.12 8.65
C ILE A 17 -5.98 12.68 8.68
N GLU A 18 -6.46 11.93 7.68
CA GLU A 18 -7.81 11.35 7.66
C GLU A 18 -8.04 10.37 8.82
N VAL A 19 -7.05 9.54 9.15
CA VAL A 19 -7.15 8.60 10.29
C VAL A 19 -7.27 9.33 11.63
N ILE A 20 -6.60 10.48 11.79
CA ILE A 20 -6.65 11.28 13.02
C ILE A 20 -7.94 12.09 13.14
N HIS A 21 -8.54 12.54 12.02
CA HIS A 21 -9.71 13.42 12.03
C HIS A 21 -11.08 12.72 11.88
N ILE A 22 -11.15 11.47 11.40
CA ILE A 22 -12.44 10.85 11.05
C ILE A 22 -13.08 10.12 12.24
N LYS A 23 -14.17 10.69 12.77
CA LYS A 23 -15.08 10.04 13.74
C LYS A 23 -16.05 9.00 13.13
N ARG A 24 -16.03 8.66 11.82
CA ARG A 24 -16.89 7.60 11.24
C ARG A 24 -16.33 6.81 10.04
N LYS A 25 -16.22 5.49 10.27
CA LYS A 25 -16.70 4.31 9.51
C LYS A 25 -16.46 4.24 7.98
N ALA A 26 -15.73 3.19 7.57
CA ALA A 26 -15.41 2.73 6.21
C ALA A 26 -14.17 3.32 5.53
N THR A 27 -14.05 4.64 5.30
CA THR A 27 -12.89 5.21 4.58
C THR A 27 -11.59 5.06 5.36
N ALA A 28 -11.60 5.44 6.65
CA ALA A 28 -10.45 5.27 7.54
C ALA A 28 -10.04 3.78 7.68
N VAL A 29 -11.02 2.87 7.69
CA VAL A 29 -10.75 1.42 7.72
C VAL A 29 -10.03 0.97 6.45
N ARG A 30 -10.46 1.45 5.26
CA ARG A 30 -9.79 1.15 3.99
C ARG A 30 -8.36 1.68 3.94
N ILE A 31 -8.12 2.89 4.47
CA ILE A 31 -6.78 3.49 4.56
C ILE A 31 -5.88 2.66 5.47
N ILE A 32 -6.35 2.32 6.67
CA ILE A 32 -5.62 1.46 7.62
C ILE A 32 -5.32 0.10 6.99
N LEU A 33 -6.29 -0.49 6.27
CA LEU A 33 -6.10 -1.77 5.59
C LEU A 33 -5.07 -1.68 4.46
N SER A 34 -5.05 -0.56 3.74
CA SER A 34 -4.05 -0.29 2.69
C SER A 34 -2.65 -0.11 3.27
N LEU A 35 -2.53 0.60 4.40
CA LEU A 35 -1.27 0.75 5.14
C LEU A 35 -0.78 -0.57 5.73
N ALA A 36 -1.68 -1.39 6.29
CA ALA A 36 -1.34 -2.72 6.78
C ALA A 36 -0.86 -3.63 5.65
N LEU A 37 -1.54 -3.59 4.49
CA LEU A 37 -1.14 -4.34 3.30
C LEU A 37 0.21 -3.84 2.75
N PHE A 38 0.45 -2.55 2.75
CA PHE A 38 1.75 -1.97 2.37
C PHE A 38 2.88 -2.45 3.29
N SER A 39 2.67 -2.43 4.61
CA SER A 39 3.63 -2.97 5.57
C SER A 39 3.88 -4.46 5.37
N LEU A 40 2.84 -5.25 5.08
CA LEU A 40 2.96 -6.68 4.79
C LEU A 40 3.78 -6.94 3.52
N VAL A 41 3.47 -6.24 2.42
CA VAL A 41 4.22 -6.33 1.15
C VAL A 41 5.69 -5.99 1.37
N THR A 42 5.97 -4.88 2.06
CA THR A 42 7.33 -4.45 2.38
C THR A 42 8.05 -5.50 3.23
N GLY A 43 7.39 -6.04 4.26
CA GLY A 43 7.94 -7.09 5.10
C GLY A 43 8.28 -8.36 4.31
N LEU A 44 7.41 -8.81 3.40
CA LEU A 44 7.67 -9.97 2.54
C LEU A 44 8.87 -9.76 1.61
N LEU A 45 9.00 -8.57 1.00
CA LEU A 45 10.13 -8.26 0.14
C LEU A 45 11.45 -8.17 0.92
N VAL A 46 11.42 -7.61 2.13
CA VAL A 46 12.59 -7.59 3.03
C VAL A 46 12.97 -9.00 3.46
N LEU A 47 12.00 -9.82 3.87
CA LEU A 47 12.24 -11.23 4.22
C LEU A 47 12.77 -12.01 3.02
N SER A 48 12.28 -11.74 1.81
CA SER A 48 12.82 -12.32 0.60
C SER A 48 14.29 -11.96 0.45
N TYR A 49 14.64 -10.68 0.59
CA TYR A 49 16.02 -10.23 0.47
C TYR A 49 16.95 -10.86 1.52
N VAL A 50 16.49 -10.98 2.77
CA VAL A 50 17.25 -11.61 3.87
C VAL A 50 17.45 -13.11 3.60
N ASN A 51 16.46 -13.79 3.03
CA ASN A 51 16.52 -15.22 2.72
C ASN A 51 16.99 -15.51 1.29
N ARG A 52 17.70 -14.59 0.64
CA ARG A 52 18.16 -14.74 -0.75
C ARG A 52 19.05 -15.95 -1.02
N GLU A 53 19.71 -16.47 0.02
CA GLU A 53 20.56 -17.66 -0.06
C GLU A 53 19.74 -18.96 -0.13
N GLN A 54 18.49 -18.92 0.32
CA GLN A 54 17.55 -20.05 0.23
C GLN A 54 16.61 -19.78 -0.95
N GLU A 55 17.00 -20.26 -2.14
CA GLU A 55 16.30 -19.97 -3.40
C GLU A 55 14.78 -20.19 -3.32
N SER A 56 14.34 -21.28 -2.69
CA SER A 56 12.91 -21.58 -2.54
C SER A 56 12.15 -20.53 -1.74
N LEU A 57 12.69 -20.07 -0.60
CA LEU A 57 12.10 -19.01 0.21
C LEU A 57 12.18 -17.66 -0.49
N PHE A 58 13.31 -17.36 -1.13
CA PHE A 58 13.48 -16.15 -1.92
C PHE A 58 12.39 -16.03 -2.99
N TYR A 59 12.24 -17.05 -3.85
CA TYR A 59 11.25 -16.99 -4.92
C TYR A 59 9.83 -16.93 -4.37
N THR A 60 9.51 -17.71 -3.33
CA THR A 60 8.17 -17.72 -2.75
C THR A 60 7.79 -16.36 -2.14
N LEU A 61 8.68 -15.77 -1.35
CA LEU A 61 8.46 -14.47 -0.71
C LEU A 61 8.45 -13.34 -1.73
N SER A 62 9.33 -13.37 -2.74
CA SER A 62 9.32 -12.42 -3.85
C SER A 62 8.02 -12.48 -4.65
N LEU A 63 7.60 -13.67 -5.11
CA LEU A 63 6.36 -13.84 -5.86
C LEU A 63 5.14 -13.37 -5.06
N THR A 64 5.07 -13.76 -3.79
CA THR A 64 3.96 -13.38 -2.92
C THR A 64 3.95 -11.87 -2.67
N GLY A 65 5.10 -11.28 -2.35
CA GLY A 65 5.26 -9.84 -2.15
C GLY A 65 4.92 -9.03 -3.40
N SER A 66 5.37 -9.47 -4.58
CA SER A 66 5.05 -8.82 -5.86
C SER A 66 3.56 -8.91 -6.18
N PHE A 67 2.92 -10.07 -5.98
CA PHE A 67 1.49 -10.24 -6.26
C PHE A 67 0.63 -9.37 -5.34
N LEU A 68 0.94 -9.36 -4.04
CA LEU A 68 0.27 -8.47 -3.08
C LEU A 68 0.57 -6.99 -3.36
N GLY A 69 1.75 -6.67 -3.87
CA GLY A 69 2.10 -5.32 -4.32
C GLY A 69 1.24 -4.86 -5.50
N LEU A 70 1.01 -5.72 -6.50
CA LEU A 70 0.08 -5.43 -7.60
C LEU A 70 -1.35 -5.23 -7.10
N LEU A 71 -1.80 -6.07 -6.15
CA LEU A 71 -3.11 -5.91 -5.51
C LEU A 71 -3.22 -4.57 -4.78
N LEU A 72 -2.19 -4.18 -4.04
CA LEU A 72 -2.14 -2.88 -3.36
C LEU A 72 -2.26 -1.73 -4.37
N LEU A 73 -1.50 -1.76 -5.47
CA LEU A 73 -1.59 -0.74 -6.51
C LEU A 73 -2.98 -0.67 -7.13
N PHE A 74 -3.63 -1.81 -7.33
CA PHE A 74 -5.00 -1.87 -7.83
C PHE A 74 -6.00 -1.21 -6.86
N ILE A 75 -5.89 -1.49 -5.56
CA ILE A 75 -6.72 -0.87 -4.51
C ILE A 75 -6.49 0.65 -4.47
N LEU A 76 -5.23 1.09 -4.48
CA LEU A 76 -4.88 2.51 -4.47
C LEU A 76 -5.40 3.23 -5.72
N ARG A 77 -5.33 2.60 -6.89
CA ARG A 77 -5.88 3.14 -8.14
C ARG A 77 -7.40 3.32 -8.04
N GLN A 78 -8.13 2.35 -7.50
CA GLN A 78 -9.57 2.48 -7.29
C GLN A 78 -9.89 3.62 -6.32
N PHE A 79 -9.14 3.73 -5.23
CA PHE A 79 -9.33 4.81 -4.26
C PHE A 79 -9.08 6.18 -4.87
N ALA A 80 -7.99 6.36 -5.63
CA ALA A 80 -7.70 7.60 -6.32
C ALA A 80 -8.81 8.00 -7.31
N ALA A 81 -9.41 7.02 -8.01
CA ALA A 81 -10.54 7.25 -8.90
C ALA A 81 -11.82 7.64 -8.14
N GLU A 82 -12.13 6.99 -7.01
CA GLU A 82 -13.24 7.37 -6.13
C GLU A 82 -13.08 8.79 -5.56
N TYR A 83 -11.87 9.14 -5.13
CA TYR A 83 -11.56 10.46 -4.59
C TYR A 83 -11.70 11.57 -5.65
N ARG A 84 -11.20 11.34 -6.89
CA ARG A 84 -11.37 12.28 -8.01
C ARG A 84 -12.84 12.52 -8.35
N LYS A 85 -13.69 11.48 -8.33
CA LYS A 85 -15.13 11.61 -8.60
C LYS A 85 -15.87 12.42 -7.53
N LYS A 86 -15.42 12.41 -6.28
CA LYS A 86 -16.03 13.18 -5.19
C LYS A 86 -15.72 14.68 -5.23
N LYS A 87 -14.68 15.09 -5.96
CA LYS A 87 -14.19 16.48 -6.04
C LYS A 87 -14.67 17.22 -7.30
N SER A 88 -15.32 16.52 -8.24
CA SER A 88 -16.01 17.08 -9.41
C SER A 88 -17.51 17.15 -9.18
#